data_AF-A0A7C5EEN9-F1
#
_entry.id   AF-A0A7C5EEN9-F1
#
_cell.length_a   1.000
_cell.length_b   1.000
_cell.length_c   1.000
_cell.angle_alpha   90.00
_cell.angle_beta   90.00
_cell.angle_gamma   90.00
#
_symmetry.space_group_name_H-M   'P 1'
#
loop_
_entity.id
_entity.type
_entity.pdbx_description
1 polymer ?
#
loop_
_entity_poly.entity_id
_entity_poly.type
_entity_poly.pdbx_seq_one_letter_code
_entity_poly.pdbx_strand_id
1 'polypeptide(L)'
;MEKINFKEIKKIISQISKKKNLPEEKIKEAFEQALSYAWKKEMKAKKEKIEAKVDWGKEKISFFKKLQVVEKVEQPEKEISLEDAKKIKKDAK
;
A
#
# COMPACT_ATOMS: atom_id res chain seq x y z
N MET A 1 19.77 2.34 0.57
CA MET A 1 18.51 2.66 -0.15
C MET A 1 18.50 4.16 -0.36
N GLU A 2 18.53 4.62 -1.62
CA GLU A 2 18.38 6.05 -1.94
C GLU A 2 17.12 6.59 -1.26
N LYS A 3 17.26 7.73 -0.57
CA LYS A 3 16.12 8.39 0.05
C LYS A 3 15.20 8.88 -1.06
N ILE A 4 13.97 8.38 -1.08
CA ILE A 4 12.93 8.87 -1.97
C ILE A 4 12.71 10.36 -1.69
N ASN A 5 12.94 11.22 -2.68
CA ASN A 5 12.75 12.67 -2.56
C ASN A 5 11.29 13.04 -2.85
N PHE A 6 10.50 13.16 -1.79
CA PHE A 6 9.07 13.47 -1.88
C PHE A 6 8.77 14.81 -2.55
N LYS A 7 9.65 15.81 -2.40
CA LYS A 7 9.48 17.13 -3.01
C LYS A 7 9.54 17.03 -4.53
N GLU A 8 10.46 16.22 -5.06
CA GLU A 8 10.57 15.99 -6.50
C GLU A 8 9.38 15.19 -7.03
N ILE A 9 8.97 14.14 -6.33
CA ILE A 9 7.81 13.33 -6.74
C ILE A 9 6.54 14.18 -6.78
N LYS A 10 6.27 15.01 -5.76
CA LYS A 10 5.12 15.93 -5.75
C LYS A 10 5.13 16.86 -6.96
N LYS A 11 6.30 17.40 -7.31
CA LYS A 11 6.47 18.26 -8.49
C LYS A 11 6.15 17.50 -9.79
N ILE A 12 6.68 16.28 -9.94
CA ILE A 12 6.43 15.42 -11.11
C ILE A 12 4.94 15.07 -11.22
N ILE A 13 4.29 14.69 -10.12
CA ILE A 13 2.86 14.39 -10.09
C ILE A 13 2.03 15.58 -10.58
N SER A 14 2.32 16.77 -10.08
CA SER A 14 1.61 17.99 -10.49
C SER A 14 1.85 18.32 -11.97
N GLN A 15 3.07 18.12 -12.47
CA GLN A 15 3.39 18.29 -13.90
C GLN A 15 2.63 17.29 -14.79
N ILE A 16 2.56 16.01 -14.38
CA ILE A 16 1.84 14.98 -15.12
C ILE A 16 0.33 15.28 -15.09
N SER A 17 -0.22 15.68 -13.94
CA SER A 17 -1.62 16.06 -13.78
C SER A 17 -2.00 17.15 -14.78
N LYS A 18 -1.21 18.23 -14.84
CA LYS A 18 -1.43 19.35 -15.78
C LYS A 18 -1.29 18.92 -17.23
N LYS A 19 -0.26 18.13 -17.57
CA LYS A 19 0.03 17.72 -18.95
C LYS A 19 -0.99 16.72 -19.50
N LYS A 20 -1.48 15.81 -18.65
CA LYS A 20 -2.42 14.73 -19.03
C LYS A 20 -3.88 15.08 -18.71
N ASN A 21 -4.14 16.24 -18.10
CA ASN A 21 -5.44 16.65 -17.60
C ASN A 21 -6.09 15.56 -16.71
N LEU A 22 -5.28 14.99 -15.80
CA LEU A 22 -5.70 13.94 -14.87
C LEU A 22 -5.74 14.47 -13.44
N PRO A 23 -6.71 14.05 -12.60
CA PRO A 23 -6.70 14.37 -11.19
C PRO A 23 -5.41 13.89 -10.51
N GLU A 24 -4.80 14.73 -9.66
CA GLU A 24 -3.60 14.36 -8.91
C GLU A 24 -3.81 13.11 -8.05
N GLU A 25 -5.03 12.91 -7.53
CA GLU A 25 -5.41 11.72 -6.76
C GLU A 25 -5.20 10.43 -7.55
N LYS A 26 -5.66 10.37 -8.81
CA LYS A 26 -5.46 9.18 -9.66
C LYS A 26 -3.98 8.85 -9.88
N ILE A 27 -3.14 9.88 -9.97
CA ILE A 27 -1.69 9.68 -10.14
C ILE A 27 -1.07 9.18 -8.83
N LYS A 28 -1.49 9.72 -7.69
CA LYS A 28 -1.06 9.25 -6.36
C LYS A 28 -1.48 7.80 -6.12
N GLU A 29 -2.71 7.43 -6.50
CA GLU A 29 -3.19 6.04 -6.44
C GLU A 29 -2.37 5.12 -7.34
N ALA A 30 -2.09 5.53 -8.59
CA ALA A 30 -1.24 4.76 -9.48
C ALA A 30 0.19 4.59 -8.92
N PHE A 31 0.72 5.61 -8.24
CA PHE A 31 2.00 5.53 -7.56
C PHE A 31 1.99 4.54 -6.39
N GLU A 32 0.95 4.57 -5.55
CA GLU A 32 0.73 3.57 -4.48
C GLU A 32 0.66 2.14 -5.04
N GLN A 33 -0.06 1.94 -6.15
CA GLN A 33 -0.17 0.64 -6.81
C GLN A 33 1.17 0.18 -7.39
N ALA A 34 1.95 1.08 -8.01
CA ALA A 34 3.27 0.78 -8.52
C ALA A 34 4.24 0.34 -7.41
N LEU A 35 4.24 1.05 -6.27
CA LEU A 35 5.02 0.65 -5.10
C LEU A 35 4.60 -0.71 -4.56
N SER A 36 3.28 -0.95 -4.46
CA SER A 36 2.73 -2.25 -4.03
C SER A 36 3.19 -3.38 -4.93
N TYR A 37 3.18 -3.17 -6.25
CA TYR A 37 3.61 -4.14 -7.24
C TYR A 37 5.12 -4.41 -7.17
N ALA A 38 5.93 -3.36 -7.06
CA ALA A 38 7.38 -3.47 -6.92
C ALA A 38 7.76 -4.28 -5.67
N TRP A 39 7.13 -3.97 -4.53
CA TRP A 39 7.37 -4.69 -3.28
C TRP A 39 6.94 -6.16 -3.34
N LYS A 40 5.77 -6.46 -3.93
CA LYS A 40 5.31 -7.85 -4.16
C LYS A 40 6.32 -8.65 -4.97
N LYS A 41 6.91 -8.02 -6.01
CA LYS A 41 7.91 -8.67 -6.87
C LYS A 41 9.20 -8.95 -6.10
N GLU A 42 9.65 -8.00 -5.29
CA GLU A 42 10.89 -8.12 -4.50
C GLU A 42 10.78 -9.19 -3.40
N MET A 43 9.68 -9.19 -2.64
CA MET A 43 9.44 -10.14 -1.55
C MET A 43 8.97 -11.52 -2.03
N LYS A 44 8.83 -11.74 -3.35
CA LYS A 44 8.24 -12.95 -3.95
C LYS A 44 6.86 -13.30 -3.37
N ALA A 45 6.17 -12.31 -2.82
CA ALA A 45 4.92 -12.41 -2.09
C ALA A 45 3.71 -12.51 -3.04
N LYS A 46 3.77 -13.46 -3.99
CA LYS A 46 2.80 -13.55 -5.11
C LYS A 46 1.36 -13.75 -4.66
N LYS A 47 1.18 -14.41 -3.52
CA LYS A 47 -0.13 -14.75 -2.98
C LYS A 47 -0.59 -13.76 -1.88
N GLU A 48 0.28 -12.90 -1.38
CA GLU A 48 -0.07 -11.97 -0.31
C GLU A 48 -0.66 -10.67 -0.88
N LYS A 49 -1.71 -10.16 -0.24
CA LYS A 49 -2.28 -8.85 -0.59
C LYS A 49 -1.50 -7.75 0.11
N ILE A 50 -0.43 -7.28 -0.52
CA ILE A 50 0.33 -6.12 -0.05
C ILE A 50 -0.23 -4.85 -0.69
N GLU A 51 -0.48 -3.82 0.14
CA GLU A 51 -0.86 -2.47 -0.27
C GLU A 51 0.16 -1.46 0.30
N ALA A 52 0.67 -0.58 -0.56
CA ALA A 52 1.47 0.56 -0.17
C ALA A 52 0.55 1.77 0.05
N LYS A 53 0.82 2.54 1.09
CA LYS A 53 0.18 3.83 1.35
C LYS A 53 1.22 4.90 1.52
N VAL A 54 0.96 6.06 0.91
CA VAL A 54 1.85 7.21 0.97
C VAL A 54 1.16 8.33 1.71
N ASP A 55 1.69 8.67 2.89
CA ASP A 55 1.30 9.89 3.60
C ASP A 55 2.09 11.05 3.01
N TRP A 56 1.45 11.80 2.11
CA TRP A 56 2.06 12.94 1.42
C TRP A 56 2.36 14.12 2.36
N GLY A 57 1.68 14.22 3.51
CA GLY A 57 1.92 15.25 4.50
C GLY A 57 3.12 14.94 5.39
N LYS A 58 3.24 13.68 5.82
CA LYS A 58 4.36 13.20 6.67
C LYS A 58 5.55 12.67 5.88
N GLU A 59 5.44 12.63 4.56
CA GLU A 59 6.48 12.14 3.64
C GLU A 59 6.94 10.72 4.01
N LYS A 60 5.94 9.86 4.28
CA LYS A 60 6.16 8.49 4.74
C LYS A 60 5.44 7.50 3.84
N ILE A 61 6.17 6.50 3.37
CA ILE A 61 5.60 5.31 2.71
C ILE A 61 5.45 4.24 3.78
N SER A 62 4.29 3.58 3.81
CA SER A 62 4.02 2.43 4.68
C SER A 62 3.47 1.29 3.83
N PHE A 63 3.95 0.08 4.08
CA PHE A 63 3.45 -1.13 3.43
C PHE A 63 2.59 -1.90 4.42
N PHE A 64 1.43 -2.35 3.96
CA PHE A 64 0.48 -3.09 4.76
C PHE A 64 0.18 -4.42 4.08
N LYS A 65 0.16 -5.49 4.86
CA LYS A 65 -0.39 -6.77 4.43
C LYS A 65 -1.86 -6.81 4.81
N LYS A 66 -2.73 -6.96 3.82
CA LYS A 66 -4.16 -7.12 4.00
C LYS A 66 -4.49 -8.59 4.19
N LEU A 67 -5.04 -8.89 5.37
CA LEU A 67 -5.53 -10.21 5.74
C LEU A 67 -7.05 -10.16 5.85
N GLN A 68 -7.72 -11.22 5.41
CA GLN A 68 -9.15 -11.41 5.60
C GLN A 68 -9.39 -12.04 6.97
N VAL A 69 -10.27 -11.43 7.76
CA VAL A 69 -10.65 -12.00 9.05
C VAL A 69 -11.64 -13.14 8.81
N VAL A 70 -11.33 -14.33 9.32
CA VAL A 70 -12.13 -15.55 9.15
C VAL A 70 -12.24 -16.31 10.47
N GLU A 71 -13.24 -17.18 10.60
CA GLU A 71 -13.37 -18.06 11.76
C GLU A 71 -12.37 -19.23 11.70
N LYS A 72 -12.20 -19.83 10.53
CA LYS A 72 -11.24 -20.91 10.29
C LYS A 72 -10.28 -20.50 9.19
N VAL A 73 -8.99 -20.46 9.52
CA VAL A 73 -7.92 -20.11 8.58
C VAL A 73 -7.60 -21.31 7.69
N GLU A 74 -7.79 -21.16 6.39
CA GLU A 74 -7.40 -22.13 5.36
C GLU A 74 -6.16 -21.65 4.59
N GLN A 75 -6.01 -20.32 4.45
CA GLN A 75 -4.92 -19.66 3.73
C GLN A 75 -4.19 -18.66 4.63
N PRO A 76 -3.23 -19.08 5.48
CA PRO A 76 -2.55 -18.19 6.44
C PRO A 76 -1.78 -17.03 5.80
N GLU A 77 -1.51 -17.13 4.50
CA GLU A 77 -0.92 -16.07 3.67
C GLU A 77 -1.88 -14.90 3.39
N LYS A 78 -3.19 -15.11 3.45
CA LYS A 78 -4.25 -14.15 3.11
C LYS A 78 -5.30 -13.98 4.21
N GLU A 79 -5.31 -14.86 5.21
CA GLU A 79 -6.35 -14.95 6.22
C GLU A 79 -5.76 -14.85 7.63
N ILE A 80 -6.59 -14.42 8.56
CA ILE A 80 -6.27 -14.32 9.98
C ILE A 80 -7.51 -14.67 10.80
N SER A 81 -7.35 -15.37 11.91
CA SER A 81 -8.47 -15.67 12.81
C SER A 81 -9.00 -14.36 13.44
N LEU A 82 -10.29 -14.32 13.80
CA LEU A 82 -10.83 -13.15 14.53
C LEU A 82 -10.08 -12.88 15.84
N GLU A 83 -9.64 -13.94 16.53
CA GLU A 83 -8.87 -13.85 17.76
C GLU A 83 -7.51 -13.20 17.53
N ASP A 84 -6.77 -13.62 16.50
CA ASP A 84 -5.47 -13.05 16.17
C ASP A 84 -5.58 -11.65 15.55
N ALA A 85 -6.63 -11.40 14.76
CA ALA A 85 -6.92 -10.09 14.23
C ALA A 85 -7.14 -9.07 15.35
N LYS A 86 -7.88 -9.45 16.40
CA LYS A 86 -8.14 -8.59 17.57
C LYS A 86 -6.88 -8.30 18.41
N LYS A 87 -5.86 -9.17 18.37
CA LYS A 87 -4.56 -8.90 19.02
C LYS A 87 -3.78 -7.78 18.31
N ILE A 88 -3.91 -7.70 16.98
CA ILE A 88 -3.25 -6.66 16.16
C ILE A 88 -4.07 -5.37 16.17
N LYS A 89 -5.39 -5.49 15.95
CA LYS A 89 -6.34 -4.38 15.84
C LYS A 89 -7.60 -4.73 16.61
N LYS A 90 -7.79 -4.10 17.78
CA LYS A 90 -8.89 -4.40 18.71
C LYS A 90 -10.29 -4.28 18.09
N ASP A 91 -10.47 -3.42 17.09
CA ASP A 91 -11.72 -3.22 16.37
C ASP A 91 -11.89 -4.13 15.13
N ALA A 92 -11.02 -5.14 14.94
CA ALA A 92 -11.15 -6.11 13.85
C ALA A 92 -12.49 -6.88 13.92
N LYS A 93 -13.10 -7.04 12.75
CA LYS A 93 -14.38 -7.73 12.51
C LYS A 93 -14.24 -8.66 11.31
#